data_AF-A0A8T4YG64-F1
#
_entry.id   AF-A0A8T4YG64-F1
#
_cell.length_a   1.000
_cell.length_b   1.000
_cell.length_c   1.000
_cell.angle_alpha   90.00
_cell.angle_beta   90.00
_cell.angle_gamma   90.00
#
_symmetry.space_group_name_H-M   'P 1'
#
loop_
_entity.id
_entity.type
_entity.pdbx_description
1 polymer ?
#
loop_
_entity_poly.entity_id
_entity_poly.type
_entity_poly.pdbx_seq_one_letter_code
_entity_poly.pdbx_strand_id
1 'polypeptide(L)'
;CPMKKMIEDMLLISIEGFRAPGLYANVDTLMALENSGFKWDSSASPQSNLPFREFPWPFNYVYNWEKGEIGRLVEIPVQAPWDRWCPLHKRFHTPEEYEKEIKQGFEDMLFIGGIQVLLIHPYELPKYPGYWKAVENHIKYLLEKNDVEITTCGKIAQDWVQRDEMRIEALFDEDLKTVHVRIENGQPGLTLFIHIPEQLRIREIIDEAGARIPYTLWSDLGGAAFSVKANTEEFIIRLELNPM
;
A
#
# COMPACT_ATOMS: atom_id res chain seq x y z
N CYS A 1 17.38 7.35 -19.56
CA CYS A 1 18.14 8.05 -18.49
C CYS A 1 19.59 7.53 -18.43
N PRO A 2 20.63 8.34 -18.75
CA PRO A 2 22.04 7.91 -18.72
C PRO A 2 22.53 7.46 -17.34
N MET A 3 22.10 8.15 -16.27
CA MET A 3 22.47 7.79 -14.90
C MET A 3 21.89 6.44 -14.48
N LYS A 4 20.61 6.17 -14.81
CA LYS A 4 19.97 4.87 -14.60
C LYS A 4 20.81 3.75 -15.23
N LYS A 5 21.09 3.87 -16.52
CA LYS A 5 21.88 2.88 -17.27
C LYS A 5 23.27 2.67 -16.65
N MET A 6 23.96 3.74 -16.27
CA MET A 6 25.26 3.64 -15.61
C MET A 6 25.20 2.81 -14.33
N ILE A 7 24.21 3.05 -13.47
CA ILE A 7 24.08 2.31 -12.20
C ILE A 7 23.66 0.85 -12.46
N GLU A 8 22.75 0.61 -13.41
CA GLU A 8 22.36 -0.75 -13.82
C GLU A 8 23.56 -1.55 -14.34
N ASP A 9 24.38 -0.95 -15.21
CA ASP A 9 25.60 -1.56 -15.75
C ASP A 9 26.64 -1.82 -14.64
N MET A 10 26.74 -0.93 -13.64
CA MET A 10 27.68 -1.07 -12.51
C MET A 10 27.25 -2.14 -11.50
N LEU A 11 25.96 -2.24 -11.20
CA LEU A 11 25.42 -3.10 -10.15
C LEU A 11 24.86 -4.43 -10.67
N LEU A 12 24.72 -4.58 -11.99
CA LEU A 12 24.09 -5.73 -12.65
C LEU A 12 22.66 -5.99 -12.14
N ILE A 13 21.93 -4.91 -11.85
CA ILE A 13 20.52 -4.94 -11.43
C ILE A 13 19.68 -4.08 -12.38
N SER A 14 18.37 -4.34 -12.41
CA SER A 14 17.39 -3.44 -13.01
C SER A 14 16.95 -2.41 -11.97
N ILE A 15 17.00 -1.12 -12.30
CA ILE A 15 16.49 -0.06 -11.42
C ILE A 15 15.07 0.28 -11.84
N GLU A 16 14.13 -0.18 -11.02
CA GLU A 16 12.71 -0.02 -11.31
C GLU A 16 12.08 1.18 -10.59
N GLY A 17 12.76 1.69 -9.57
CA GLY A 17 12.28 2.77 -8.72
C GLY A 17 13.07 4.05 -8.83
N PHE A 18 12.39 5.17 -8.57
CA PHE A 18 13.02 6.46 -8.40
C PHE A 18 12.53 7.14 -7.11
N ARG A 19 13.37 8.03 -6.57
CA ARG A 19 12.97 9.01 -5.56
C ARG A 19 13.76 10.28 -5.77
N ALA A 20 13.05 11.38 -5.95
CA ALA A 20 13.60 12.71 -6.12
C ALA A 20 14.21 13.19 -4.79
N PRO A 21 15.43 13.76 -4.83
CA PRO A 21 15.99 14.46 -3.69
C PRO A 21 15.04 15.54 -3.17
N GLY A 22 14.83 15.58 -1.85
CA GLY A 22 13.95 16.56 -1.20
C GLY A 22 12.45 16.30 -1.36
N LEU A 23 12.04 15.13 -1.86
CA LEU A 23 10.64 14.72 -2.02
C LEU A 23 9.80 15.71 -2.84
N TYR A 24 10.36 16.12 -3.98
CA TYR A 24 9.69 17.00 -4.92
C TYR A 24 9.40 16.28 -6.23
N ALA A 25 8.12 16.07 -6.49
CA ALA A 25 7.58 15.60 -7.76
C ALA A 25 6.64 16.63 -8.40
N ASN A 26 6.60 16.60 -9.72
CA ASN A 26 5.62 17.24 -10.56
C ASN A 26 5.28 16.32 -11.75
N VAL A 27 4.20 16.63 -12.48
CA VAL A 27 3.71 15.82 -13.62
C VAL A 27 4.83 15.54 -14.63
N ASP A 28 5.59 16.57 -15.03
CA ASP A 28 6.66 16.45 -16.03
C ASP A 28 7.75 15.47 -15.60
N THR A 29 8.12 15.51 -14.32
CA THR A 29 9.10 14.60 -13.73
C THR A 29 8.59 13.17 -13.76
N LEU A 30 7.34 12.94 -13.33
CA LEU A 30 6.72 11.61 -13.34
C LEU A 30 6.64 11.06 -14.77
N MET A 31 6.23 11.87 -15.75
CA MET A 31 6.22 11.47 -17.16
C MET A 31 7.63 11.14 -17.69
N ALA A 32 8.65 11.92 -17.32
CA ALA A 32 10.03 11.67 -17.72
C ALA A 32 10.59 10.36 -17.11
N LEU A 33 10.19 10.04 -15.87
CA LEU A 33 10.53 8.79 -15.20
C LEU A 33 9.87 7.59 -15.91
N GLU A 34 8.57 7.68 -16.19
CA GLU A 34 7.85 6.64 -16.93
C GLU A 34 8.49 6.38 -18.30
N ASN A 35 8.75 7.45 -19.07
CA ASN A 35 9.43 7.36 -20.38
C ASN A 35 10.86 6.81 -20.29
N SER A 36 11.49 6.89 -19.11
CA SER A 36 12.80 6.30 -18.83
C SER A 36 12.72 4.84 -18.35
N GLY A 37 11.52 4.26 -18.33
CA GLY A 37 11.26 2.87 -17.94
C GLY A 37 11.31 2.62 -16.44
N PHE A 38 11.12 3.63 -15.60
CA PHE A 38 10.84 3.41 -14.18
C PHE A 38 9.41 2.89 -14.02
N LYS A 39 9.21 1.99 -13.05
CA LYS A 39 7.91 1.38 -12.73
C LYS A 39 7.24 2.03 -11.52
N TRP A 40 8.03 2.59 -10.62
CA TRP A 40 7.50 3.30 -9.46
C TRP A 40 8.32 4.52 -9.07
N ASP A 41 7.67 5.46 -8.41
CA ASP A 41 8.26 6.64 -7.79
C ASP A 41 7.82 6.73 -6.32
N SER A 42 8.59 7.42 -5.49
CA SER A 42 8.25 7.66 -4.08
C SER A 42 8.69 9.06 -3.67
N SER A 43 8.36 10.02 -4.53
CA SER A 43 8.79 11.41 -4.40
C SER A 43 7.67 12.34 -3.95
N ALA A 44 6.41 11.95 -4.14
CA ALA A 44 5.27 12.75 -3.74
C ALA A 44 5.28 12.95 -2.21
N SER A 45 5.22 14.21 -1.83
CA SER A 45 5.05 14.66 -0.45
C SER A 45 4.24 15.94 -0.45
N PRO A 46 3.81 16.47 0.70
CA PRO A 46 3.16 17.78 0.76
C PRO A 46 3.95 18.96 0.21
N GLN A 47 5.26 18.80 -0.07
CA GLN A 47 6.06 19.80 -0.78
C GLN A 47 5.95 19.69 -2.30
N SER A 48 5.45 18.56 -2.80
CA SER A 48 5.22 18.30 -4.23
C SER A 48 3.99 19.06 -4.71
N ASN A 49 4.02 19.47 -5.98
CA ASN A 49 2.89 20.15 -6.63
C ASN A 49 1.92 19.13 -7.24
N LEU A 50 1.38 18.25 -6.40
CA LEU A 50 0.44 17.19 -6.79
C LEU A 50 -0.86 17.29 -5.94
N PRO A 51 -2.05 17.07 -6.53
CA PRO A 51 -3.35 17.11 -5.86
C PRO A 51 -3.61 15.95 -4.88
N PHE A 52 -2.91 14.81 -4.99
CA PHE A 52 -3.15 13.60 -4.16
C PHE A 52 -1.94 13.21 -3.29
N ARG A 53 -1.09 14.17 -2.92
CA ARG A 53 0.18 13.94 -2.21
C ARG A 53 0.08 13.44 -0.75
N GLU A 54 -1.13 13.30 -0.21
CA GLU A 54 -1.40 12.86 1.16
C GLU A 54 -2.16 11.51 1.20
N PHE A 55 -2.31 10.83 0.06
CA PHE A 55 -2.99 9.55 0.02
C PHE A 55 -2.15 8.44 0.69
N PRO A 56 -2.74 7.55 1.50
CA PRO A 56 -2.03 6.46 2.16
C PRO A 56 -1.81 5.21 1.28
N TRP A 57 -2.36 5.21 0.08
CA TRP A 57 -2.28 4.11 -0.87
C TRP A 57 -1.44 4.49 -2.09
N PRO A 58 -0.78 3.50 -2.74
CA PRO A 58 -0.19 3.74 -4.04
C PRO A 58 -1.23 4.25 -5.04
N PHE A 59 -0.79 4.98 -6.06
CA PHE A 59 -1.66 5.48 -7.11
C PHE A 59 -0.92 5.73 -8.42
N ASN A 60 -1.61 5.63 -9.54
CA ASN A 60 -1.08 6.01 -10.85
C ASN A 60 -1.45 7.46 -11.16
N TYR A 61 -0.43 8.32 -11.26
CA TYR A 61 -0.65 9.75 -11.34
C TYR A 61 -0.71 10.28 -12.78
N VAL A 62 0.01 9.65 -13.71
CA VAL A 62 0.07 10.12 -15.09
C VAL A 62 -1.22 9.71 -15.79
N TYR A 63 -1.97 10.65 -16.34
CA TYR A 63 -3.06 10.35 -17.28
C TYR A 63 -2.69 10.93 -18.64
N ASN A 64 -2.55 10.06 -19.62
CA ASN A 64 -2.34 10.44 -21.01
C ASN A 64 -3.69 10.81 -21.62
N TRP A 65 -4.02 12.11 -21.57
CA TRP A 65 -5.28 12.64 -22.12
C TRP A 65 -5.45 12.38 -23.62
N GLU A 66 -4.38 12.34 -24.40
CA GLU A 66 -4.45 12.08 -25.85
C GLU A 66 -4.80 10.64 -26.18
N LYS A 67 -4.35 9.70 -25.34
CA LYS A 67 -4.60 8.25 -25.50
C LYS A 67 -5.76 7.76 -24.65
N GLY A 68 -6.23 8.56 -23.69
CA GLY A 68 -7.21 8.14 -22.69
C GLY A 68 -6.69 7.08 -21.72
N GLU A 69 -5.36 6.98 -21.55
CA GLU A 69 -4.72 5.90 -20.79
C GLU A 69 -4.13 6.43 -19.49
N ILE A 70 -4.27 5.66 -18.40
CA ILE A 70 -3.52 5.89 -17.17
C ILE A 70 -2.09 5.36 -17.38
N GLY A 71 -1.10 6.17 -17.03
CA GLY A 71 0.32 5.83 -17.06
C GLY A 71 0.65 4.76 -16.03
N ARG A 72 1.69 4.00 -16.32
CA ARG A 72 2.06 2.77 -15.61
C ARG A 72 2.96 3.02 -14.41
N LEU A 73 3.46 4.25 -14.25
CA LEU A 73 4.29 4.62 -13.10
C LEU A 73 3.41 4.69 -11.85
N VAL A 74 3.68 3.80 -10.89
CA VAL A 74 3.01 3.78 -9.59
C VAL A 74 3.72 4.72 -8.63
N GLU A 75 3.02 5.73 -8.14
CA GLU A 75 3.49 6.55 -7.02
C GLU A 75 3.26 5.80 -5.71
N ILE A 76 4.30 5.70 -4.89
CA ILE A 76 4.27 5.12 -3.55
C ILE A 76 4.48 6.26 -2.55
N PRO A 77 3.39 6.78 -1.95
CA PRO A 77 3.45 7.98 -1.14
C PRO A 77 4.28 7.77 0.14
N VAL A 78 5.08 8.78 0.48
CA VAL A 78 5.84 8.81 1.73
C VAL A 78 5.00 9.46 2.82
N GLN A 79 4.79 8.76 3.93
CA GLN A 79 4.04 9.26 5.07
C GLN A 79 4.91 10.14 5.96
N ALA A 80 4.27 10.97 6.78
CA ALA A 80 4.96 11.69 7.84
C ALA A 80 5.55 10.69 8.86
N PRO A 81 6.70 10.99 9.46
CA PRO A 81 7.53 12.19 9.26
C PRO A 81 8.34 12.14 7.95
N TRP A 82 8.24 13.19 7.13
CA TRP A 82 8.98 13.31 5.86
C TRP A 82 10.46 13.65 6.07
N ASP A 83 11.24 13.65 4.99
CA ASP A 83 12.67 14.02 4.95
C ASP A 83 13.00 15.28 5.79
N ARG A 84 12.23 16.38 5.66
CA ARG A 84 12.44 17.62 6.45
C ARG A 84 12.17 17.49 7.97
N TRP A 85 11.50 16.43 8.39
CA TRP A 85 11.18 16.07 9.78
C TRP A 85 12.04 14.89 10.27
N CYS A 86 12.97 14.42 9.44
CA CYS A 86 14.01 13.51 9.86
C CYS A 86 14.83 14.18 10.99
N PRO A 87 15.33 13.40 11.97
CA PRO A 87 16.16 13.90 13.09
C PRO A 87 17.33 14.81 12.68
N LEU A 88 17.75 14.68 11.42
CA LEU A 88 18.81 15.39 10.73
C LEU A 88 18.62 16.90 10.69
N HIS A 89 17.38 17.36 10.61
CA HIS A 89 17.08 18.78 10.54
C HIS A 89 16.90 19.42 11.91
N LYS A 90 17.13 18.67 13.00
CA LYS A 90 16.91 19.10 14.40
C LYS A 90 15.53 19.70 14.61
N ARG A 91 14.56 19.25 13.82
CA ARG A 91 13.20 19.79 13.79
C ARG A 91 12.28 18.89 14.61
N PHE A 92 11.83 19.47 15.71
CA PHE A 92 10.58 19.25 16.44
C PHE A 92 10.33 17.96 17.22
N HIS A 93 11.00 16.83 17.02
CA HIS A 93 10.74 15.61 17.81
C HIS A 93 11.96 15.10 18.58
N THR A 94 11.82 14.79 19.87
CA THR A 94 12.73 13.90 20.60
C THR A 94 12.65 12.47 20.03
N PRO A 95 13.59 11.56 20.35
CA PRO A 95 13.47 10.16 19.96
C PRO A 95 12.12 9.53 20.35
N GLU A 96 11.58 9.87 21.52
CA GLU A 96 10.30 9.37 22.01
C GLU A 96 9.12 9.94 21.22
N GLU A 97 9.17 11.22 20.87
CA GLU A 97 8.14 11.86 20.02
C GLU A 97 8.16 11.27 18.60
N TYR A 98 9.35 11.02 18.05
CA TYR A 98 9.53 10.36 16.76
C TYR A 98 8.98 8.93 16.79
N GLU A 99 9.30 8.14 17.83
CA GLU A 99 8.76 6.79 18.01
C GLU A 99 7.22 6.80 18.11
N LYS A 100 6.66 7.76 18.85
CA LYS A 100 5.21 7.91 18.98
C LYS A 100 4.56 8.26 17.64
N GLU A 101 5.15 9.15 16.86
CA GLU A 101 4.61 9.58 15.57
C GLU A 101 4.62 8.44 14.53
N ILE A 102 5.75 7.75 14.35
CA ILE A 102 5.81 6.61 13.42
C ILE A 102 4.85 5.48 13.84
N LYS A 103 4.68 5.27 15.15
CA LYS A 103 3.74 4.29 15.67
C LYS A 103 2.29 4.71 15.40
N GLN A 104 1.93 5.96 15.68
CA GLN A 104 0.58 6.47 15.41
C GLN A 104 0.24 6.38 13.91
N GLY A 105 1.16 6.82 13.05
CA GLY A 105 0.96 6.72 11.61
C GLY A 105 0.78 5.27 11.13
N PHE A 106 1.46 4.32 11.77
CA PHE A 106 1.24 2.90 11.48
C PHE A 106 -0.13 2.41 11.99
N GLU A 107 -0.54 2.79 13.20
CA GLU A 107 -1.85 2.41 13.75
C GLU A 107 -3.01 2.94 12.90
N ASP A 108 -2.87 4.15 12.36
CA ASP A 108 -3.84 4.71 11.41
C ASP A 108 -3.89 3.88 10.11
N MET A 109 -2.74 3.42 9.60
CA MET A 109 -2.68 2.55 8.41
C MET A 109 -3.20 1.14 8.67
N LEU A 110 -2.96 0.60 9.86
CA LEU A 110 -3.53 -0.67 10.28
C LEU A 110 -5.05 -0.58 10.37
N PHE A 111 -5.57 0.57 10.82
CA PHE A 111 -7.01 0.82 10.90
C PHE A 111 -7.65 1.02 9.51
N ILE A 112 -7.09 1.85 8.66
CA ILE A 112 -7.73 2.18 7.36
C ILE A 112 -7.44 1.09 6.31
N GLY A 113 -6.40 0.30 6.53
CA GLY A 113 -5.73 -0.49 5.50
C GLY A 113 -4.86 0.42 4.65
N GLY A 114 -3.59 0.07 4.44
CA GLY A 114 -2.69 0.94 3.69
C GLY A 114 -1.23 0.53 3.80
N ILE A 115 -0.36 1.48 3.45
CA ILE A 115 1.09 1.27 3.45
C ILE A 115 1.72 2.37 4.28
N GLN A 116 2.70 2.01 5.11
CA GLN A 116 3.60 2.97 5.73
C GLN A 116 5.00 2.82 5.11
N VAL A 117 5.51 3.91 4.56
CA VAL A 117 6.83 4.06 3.96
C VAL A 117 7.64 5.00 4.83
N LEU A 118 8.63 4.43 5.53
CA LEU A 118 9.55 5.21 6.35
C LEU A 118 10.77 5.64 5.54
N LEU A 119 11.08 6.93 5.58
CA LEU A 119 12.27 7.48 4.94
C LEU A 119 13.44 7.52 5.94
N ILE A 120 14.46 6.70 5.67
CA ILE A 120 15.62 6.54 6.56
C ILE A 120 16.91 6.95 5.83
N HIS A 121 17.73 7.77 6.47
CA HIS A 121 19.07 8.15 6.00
C HIS A 121 20.16 7.38 6.77
N PRO A 122 20.70 6.29 6.19
CA PRO A 122 21.61 5.39 6.91
C PRO A 122 22.96 6.03 7.25
N TYR A 123 23.40 7.07 6.53
CA TYR A 123 24.66 7.76 6.79
C TYR A 123 24.57 8.79 7.94
N GLU A 124 23.38 9.05 8.46
CA GLU A 124 23.17 10.07 9.49
C GLU A 124 22.45 9.59 10.72
N LEU A 125 21.49 8.66 10.58
CA LEU A 125 20.75 8.11 11.71
C LEU A 125 21.67 7.47 12.78
N PRO A 126 22.78 6.79 12.45
CA PRO A 126 23.73 6.28 13.44
C PRO A 126 24.42 7.35 14.28
N LYS A 127 24.46 8.62 13.83
CA LYS A 127 24.99 9.74 14.63
C LYS A 127 24.06 10.12 15.79
N TYR A 128 22.83 9.62 15.78
CA TYR A 128 21.80 9.91 16.78
C TYR A 128 21.17 8.62 17.34
N PRO A 129 21.86 7.93 18.27
CA PRO A 129 21.49 6.58 18.73
C PRO A 129 20.05 6.43 19.22
N GLY A 130 19.47 7.48 19.84
CA GLY A 130 18.07 7.45 20.30
C GLY A 130 17.07 7.25 19.15
N TYR A 131 17.28 7.90 18.00
CA TYR A 131 16.36 7.76 16.86
C TYR A 131 16.58 6.45 16.11
N TRP A 132 17.82 5.96 16.05
CA TRP A 132 18.06 4.59 15.59
C TRP A 132 17.29 3.59 16.47
N LYS A 133 17.31 3.80 17.79
CA LYS A 133 16.58 2.97 18.73
C LYS A 133 15.06 3.01 18.52
N ALA A 134 14.50 4.19 18.25
CA ALA A 134 13.08 4.34 17.90
C ALA A 134 12.70 3.53 16.65
N VAL A 135 13.53 3.55 15.60
CA VAL A 135 13.30 2.72 14.40
C VAL A 135 13.38 1.23 14.73
N GLU A 136 14.37 0.79 15.51
CA GLU A 136 14.46 -0.62 15.94
C GLU A 136 13.24 -1.07 16.73
N ASN A 137 12.75 -0.24 17.66
CA ASN A 137 11.58 -0.53 18.46
C ASN A 137 10.33 -0.65 17.58
N HIS A 138 10.17 0.27 16.62
CA HIS A 138 9.06 0.23 15.67
C HIS A 138 9.08 -1.04 14.82
N ILE A 139 10.24 -1.41 14.24
CA ILE A 139 10.36 -2.66 13.47
C ILE A 139 9.98 -3.88 14.33
N LYS A 140 10.43 -3.94 15.59
CA LYS A 140 10.04 -5.04 16.50
C LYS A 140 8.53 -5.07 16.74
N TYR A 141 7.92 -3.91 16.96
CA TYR A 141 6.48 -3.78 17.11
C TYR A 141 5.72 -4.26 15.87
N LEU A 142 6.21 -3.97 14.66
CA LEU A 142 5.62 -4.47 13.40
C LEU A 142 5.70 -5.99 13.30
N LEU A 143 6.83 -6.58 13.66
CA LEU A 143 7.05 -8.04 13.59
C LEU A 143 6.17 -8.85 14.57
N GLU A 144 5.58 -8.20 15.57
CA GLU A 144 4.63 -8.82 16.50
C GLU A 144 3.19 -8.90 15.93
N LYS A 145 2.94 -8.30 14.75
CA LYS A 145 1.63 -8.26 14.12
C LYS A 145 1.54 -9.33 13.02
N ASN A 146 0.49 -10.16 13.08
CA ASN A 146 0.28 -11.23 12.10
C ASN A 146 -0.18 -10.71 10.71
N ASP A 147 -0.80 -9.53 10.69
CA ASP A 147 -1.42 -8.95 9.49
C ASP A 147 -0.52 -7.91 8.80
N VAL A 148 0.79 -7.92 9.09
CA VAL A 148 1.76 -6.94 8.59
C VAL A 148 2.82 -7.63 7.76
N GLU A 149 3.05 -7.13 6.55
CA GLU A 149 4.17 -7.51 5.70
C GLU A 149 5.18 -6.35 5.60
N ILE A 150 6.45 -6.62 5.92
CA ILE A 150 7.55 -5.70 5.65
C ILE A 150 8.16 -6.10 4.30
N THR A 151 8.05 -5.21 3.31
CA THR A 151 8.44 -5.50 1.93
C THR A 151 9.15 -4.32 1.25
N THR A 152 9.48 -4.46 -0.02
CA THR A 152 10.14 -3.42 -0.83
C THR A 152 9.13 -2.59 -1.62
N CYS A 153 9.46 -1.34 -1.94
CA CYS A 153 8.63 -0.51 -2.83
C CYS A 153 8.41 -1.16 -4.21
N GLY A 154 9.39 -1.90 -4.73
CA GLY A 154 9.22 -2.63 -5.99
C GLY A 154 8.14 -3.71 -5.92
N LYS A 155 8.07 -4.45 -4.81
CA LYS A 155 7.02 -5.44 -4.57
C LYS A 155 5.64 -4.77 -4.43
N ILE A 156 5.55 -3.67 -3.68
CA ILE A 156 4.32 -2.86 -3.58
C ILE A 156 3.84 -2.41 -4.96
N ALA A 157 4.72 -1.88 -5.79
CA ALA A 157 4.36 -1.43 -7.14
C ALA A 157 3.88 -2.58 -8.02
N GLN A 158 4.54 -3.74 -7.95
CA GLN A 158 4.11 -4.94 -8.66
C GLN A 158 2.71 -5.37 -8.23
N ASP A 159 2.45 -5.41 -6.92
CA ASP A 159 1.16 -5.83 -6.37
C ASP A 159 0.05 -4.83 -6.71
N TRP A 160 0.39 -3.54 -6.77
CA TRP A 160 -0.52 -2.49 -7.21
C TRP A 160 -0.93 -2.64 -8.68
N VAL A 161 0.03 -2.86 -9.58
CA VAL A 161 -0.28 -3.10 -11.00
C VAL A 161 -1.13 -4.36 -11.18
N GLN A 162 -0.80 -5.44 -10.46
CA GLN A 162 -1.60 -6.66 -10.47
C GLN A 162 -3.03 -6.42 -9.99
N ARG A 163 -3.21 -5.57 -8.97
CA ARG A 163 -4.53 -5.17 -8.49
C ARG A 163 -5.30 -4.35 -9.53
N ASP A 164 -4.66 -3.41 -10.21
CA ASP A 164 -5.33 -2.56 -11.22
C ASP A 164 -5.76 -3.35 -12.48
N GLU A 165 -5.06 -4.45 -12.80
CA GLU A 165 -5.46 -5.37 -13.87
C GLU A 165 -6.69 -6.22 -13.50
N MET A 166 -7.03 -6.28 -12.22
CA MET A 166 -8.21 -7.00 -11.71
C MET A 166 -9.43 -6.11 -11.76
N ARG A 167 -10.53 -6.66 -12.29
CA ARG A 167 -11.84 -6.04 -12.17
C ARG A 167 -12.64 -6.77 -11.12
N ILE A 168 -12.91 -6.09 -10.00
CA ILE A 168 -13.72 -6.63 -8.91
C ILE A 168 -15.10 -5.98 -8.97
N GLU A 169 -16.12 -6.79 -9.19
CA GLU A 169 -17.53 -6.39 -9.12
C GLU A 169 -18.17 -7.06 -7.90
N ALA A 170 -18.93 -6.30 -7.12
CA ALA A 170 -19.66 -6.84 -5.98
C ALA A 170 -21.12 -6.41 -6.06
N LEU A 171 -22.03 -7.37 -5.90
CA LEU A 171 -23.47 -7.15 -5.82
C LEU A 171 -23.99 -7.67 -4.50
N PHE A 172 -24.70 -6.83 -3.74
CA PHE A 172 -25.37 -7.24 -2.52
C PHE A 172 -26.85 -7.52 -2.80
N ASP A 173 -27.28 -8.75 -2.49
CA ASP A 173 -28.67 -9.16 -2.46
C ASP A 173 -29.23 -9.01 -1.04
N GLU A 174 -30.12 -8.03 -0.86
CA GLU A 174 -30.69 -7.72 0.45
C GLU A 174 -31.64 -8.80 0.97
N ASP A 175 -32.34 -9.52 0.09
CA ASP A 175 -33.34 -10.53 0.48
C ASP A 175 -32.66 -11.82 0.93
N LEU A 176 -31.61 -12.22 0.21
CA LEU A 176 -30.83 -13.41 0.51
C LEU A 176 -29.70 -13.15 1.52
N LYS A 177 -29.41 -11.88 1.80
CA LYS A 177 -28.24 -11.44 2.59
C LYS A 177 -26.95 -12.04 2.02
N THR A 178 -26.79 -12.00 0.69
CA THR A 178 -25.62 -12.53 0.00
C THR A 178 -24.87 -11.44 -0.74
N VAL A 179 -23.54 -11.46 -0.69
CA VAL A 179 -22.70 -10.66 -1.57
C VAL A 179 -22.12 -11.59 -2.63
N HIS A 180 -22.42 -11.28 -3.89
CA HIS A 180 -21.82 -11.93 -5.04
C HIS A 180 -20.63 -11.10 -5.49
N VAL A 181 -19.44 -11.67 -5.40
CA VAL A 181 -18.20 -11.02 -5.84
C VAL A 181 -17.72 -11.74 -7.09
N ARG A 182 -17.56 -10.98 -8.17
CA ARG A 182 -16.96 -11.45 -9.41
C ARG A 182 -15.63 -10.75 -9.61
N ILE A 183 -14.63 -11.51 -10.01
CA ILE A 183 -13.27 -11.07 -10.26
C ILE A 183 -12.89 -11.47 -11.68
N GLU A 184 -12.61 -10.49 -12.53
CA GLU A 184 -11.96 -10.72 -13.82
C GLU A 184 -10.44 -10.56 -13.64
N ASN A 185 -9.65 -11.44 -14.29
CA ASN A 185 -8.18 -11.50 -14.19
C ASN A 185 -7.63 -11.75 -12.77
N GLY A 186 -8.36 -12.52 -11.96
CA GLY A 186 -7.98 -12.82 -10.58
C GLY A 186 -6.57 -13.38 -10.43
N GLN A 187 -5.72 -12.71 -9.64
CA GLN A 187 -4.36 -13.18 -9.35
C GLN A 187 -4.36 -14.06 -8.08
N PRO A 188 -3.83 -15.29 -8.15
CA PRO A 188 -3.74 -16.17 -6.99
C PRO A 188 -2.93 -15.52 -5.85
N GLY A 189 -3.43 -15.61 -4.62
CA GLY A 189 -2.76 -15.09 -3.43
C GLY A 189 -3.09 -13.64 -3.08
N LEU A 190 -3.88 -12.94 -3.90
CA LEU A 190 -4.38 -11.61 -3.54
C LEU A 190 -5.44 -11.70 -2.43
N THR A 191 -5.35 -10.83 -1.43
CA THR A 191 -6.32 -10.76 -0.33
C THR A 191 -7.40 -9.72 -0.62
N LEU A 192 -8.66 -10.16 -0.59
CA LEU A 192 -9.82 -9.29 -0.60
C LEU A 192 -10.25 -8.97 0.82
N PHE A 193 -10.50 -7.69 1.09
CA PHE A 193 -11.13 -7.23 2.31
C PHE A 193 -12.58 -6.81 2.03
N ILE A 194 -13.50 -7.27 2.88
CA ILE A 194 -14.91 -6.94 2.78
C ILE A 194 -15.37 -6.35 4.09
N HIS A 195 -15.84 -5.11 4.02
CA HIS A 195 -16.50 -4.45 5.12
C HIS A 195 -17.94 -5.01 5.28
N ILE A 196 -18.29 -5.40 6.49
CA ILE A 196 -19.58 -6.01 6.83
C ILE A 196 -20.38 -4.97 7.63
N PRO A 197 -21.62 -4.65 7.25
CA PRO A 197 -22.48 -3.78 8.05
C PRO A 197 -22.65 -4.33 9.48
N GLU A 198 -22.64 -3.46 10.50
CA GLU A 198 -22.62 -3.85 11.93
C GLU A 198 -23.72 -4.86 12.34
N GLN A 199 -24.89 -4.77 11.70
CA GLN A 199 -26.03 -5.65 11.93
C GLN A 199 -25.89 -7.05 11.32
N LEU A 200 -24.84 -7.30 10.54
CA LEU A 200 -24.58 -8.56 9.84
C LEU A 200 -23.25 -9.18 10.30
N ARG A 201 -23.13 -10.50 10.12
CA ARG A 201 -21.87 -11.23 10.23
C ARG A 201 -21.72 -12.21 9.07
N ILE A 202 -20.48 -12.55 8.72
CA ILE A 202 -20.22 -13.59 7.73
C ILE A 202 -20.58 -14.95 8.32
N ARG A 203 -21.46 -15.67 7.65
CA ARG A 203 -21.75 -17.08 7.92
C ARG A 203 -20.70 -17.97 7.24
N GLU A 204 -20.48 -17.76 5.95
CA GLU A 204 -19.46 -18.47 5.16
C GLU A 204 -19.11 -17.69 3.89
N ILE A 205 -17.90 -17.95 3.37
CA ILE A 205 -17.47 -17.54 2.04
C ILE A 205 -17.26 -18.83 1.25
N ILE A 206 -17.87 -18.93 0.06
CA ILE A 206 -17.72 -20.06 -0.85
C ILE A 206 -17.30 -19.58 -2.23
N ASP A 207 -16.52 -20.39 -2.95
CA ASP A 207 -16.25 -20.17 -4.37
C ASP A 207 -17.37 -20.69 -5.27
N GLU A 208 -17.25 -20.44 -6.57
CA GLU A 208 -18.12 -20.95 -7.64
C GLU A 208 -18.29 -22.49 -7.65
N ALA A 209 -17.31 -23.24 -7.14
CA ALA A 209 -17.38 -24.69 -6.99
C ALA A 209 -18.09 -25.12 -5.69
N GLY A 210 -18.50 -24.16 -4.86
CA GLY A 210 -19.13 -24.38 -3.57
C GLY A 210 -18.14 -24.76 -2.45
N ALA A 211 -16.84 -24.66 -2.68
CA ALA A 211 -15.85 -24.93 -1.66
C ALA A 211 -15.71 -23.75 -0.71
N ARG A 212 -15.63 -24.05 0.58
CA ARG A 212 -15.46 -23.02 1.61
C ARG A 212 -14.08 -22.38 1.53
N ILE A 213 -14.06 -21.06 1.59
CA ILE A 213 -12.87 -20.23 1.60
C ILE A 213 -12.60 -19.79 3.05
N PRO A 214 -11.43 -20.14 3.61
CA PRO A 214 -11.00 -19.61 4.90
C PRO A 214 -10.90 -18.08 4.85
N TYR A 215 -11.31 -17.43 5.93
CA TYR A 215 -11.21 -15.99 6.08
C TYR A 215 -10.79 -15.62 7.50
N THR A 216 -10.17 -14.46 7.64
CA THR A 216 -9.80 -13.86 8.92
C THR A 216 -10.76 -12.73 9.23
N LEU A 217 -11.39 -12.76 10.41
CA LEU A 217 -12.20 -11.64 10.88
C LEU A 217 -11.29 -10.50 11.36
N TRP A 218 -11.60 -9.30 10.91
CA TRP A 218 -10.95 -8.06 11.31
C TRP A 218 -11.96 -7.24 12.08
N SER A 219 -12.15 -7.57 13.36
CA SER A 219 -13.16 -6.97 14.23
C SER A 219 -13.06 -5.46 14.31
N ASP A 220 -11.82 -4.95 14.35
CA ASP A 220 -11.55 -3.53 14.53
C ASP A 220 -11.97 -2.71 13.30
N LEU A 221 -12.05 -3.35 12.13
CA LEU A 221 -12.45 -2.74 10.85
C LEU A 221 -13.86 -3.12 10.42
N GLY A 222 -14.58 -3.86 11.26
CA GLY A 222 -15.92 -4.36 10.93
C GLY A 222 -15.94 -5.23 9.68
N GLY A 223 -14.92 -6.05 9.43
CA GLY A 223 -14.80 -6.77 8.15
C GLY A 223 -14.14 -8.14 8.23
N ALA A 224 -13.89 -8.71 7.05
CA ALA A 224 -13.14 -9.94 6.90
C ALA A 224 -12.23 -9.91 5.68
N ALA A 225 -11.09 -10.59 5.80
CA ALA A 225 -10.12 -10.75 4.75
C ALA A 225 -10.04 -12.22 4.30
N PHE A 226 -9.97 -12.47 2.99
CA PHE A 226 -9.75 -13.82 2.43
C PHE A 226 -8.94 -13.74 1.14
N SER A 227 -8.19 -14.79 0.85
CA SER A 227 -7.32 -14.83 -0.34
C SER A 227 -8.01 -15.49 -1.54
N VAL A 228 -7.82 -14.88 -2.71
CA VAL A 228 -8.22 -15.42 -4.01
C VAL A 228 -7.38 -16.66 -4.30
N LYS A 229 -8.05 -17.79 -4.53
CA LYS A 229 -7.39 -19.03 -4.96
C LYS A 229 -7.12 -18.99 -6.47
N ALA A 230 -6.19 -19.83 -6.92
CA ALA A 230 -5.92 -19.96 -8.34
C ALA A 230 -7.17 -20.42 -9.11
N ASN A 231 -7.47 -19.75 -10.21
CA ASN A 231 -8.60 -20.03 -11.10
C ASN A 231 -9.98 -19.89 -10.44
N THR A 232 -10.13 -19.01 -9.44
CA THR A 232 -11.46 -18.65 -8.90
C THR A 232 -11.85 -17.27 -9.42
N GLU A 233 -12.98 -17.19 -10.10
CA GLU A 233 -13.52 -15.95 -10.68
C GLU A 233 -14.72 -15.44 -9.88
N GLU A 234 -15.45 -16.30 -9.18
CA GLU A 234 -16.63 -15.91 -8.40
C GLU A 234 -16.60 -16.42 -6.95
N PHE A 235 -17.09 -15.56 -6.06
CA PHE A 235 -17.28 -15.83 -4.65
C PHE A 235 -18.70 -15.45 -4.22
N ILE A 236 -19.28 -16.26 -3.34
CA ILE A 236 -20.54 -15.96 -2.67
C ILE A 236 -20.25 -15.84 -1.17
N ILE A 237 -20.54 -14.67 -0.61
CA ILE A 237 -20.44 -14.42 0.83
C ILE A 237 -21.85 -14.43 1.38
N ARG A 238 -22.14 -15.38 2.25
CA ARG A 238 -23.42 -15.47 2.95
C ARG A 238 -23.32 -14.72 4.26
N LEU A 239 -24.20 -13.75 4.44
CA LEU A 239 -24.31 -12.98 5.67
C LEU A 239 -25.52 -13.44 6.47
N GLU A 240 -25.47 -13.27 7.77
CA GLU A 240 -26.61 -13.48 8.67
C GLU A 240 -26.69 -12.36 9.71
N LEU A 241 -27.86 -12.20 10.34
CA LEU A 241 -28.03 -11.23 11.40
C LEU A 241 -27.07 -11.53 12.55
N ASN A 242 -26.42 -10.49 13.06
CA ASN A 242 -25.59 -10.61 14.24
C ASN A 242 -26.50 -10.82 15.47
N PRO A 243 -26.44 -11.96 16.18
CA PRO A 243 -27.19 -12.13 17.41
C PRO A 243 -26.55 -11.24 18.48
N MET A 244 -27.17 -10.08 18.73
CA MET A 244 -26.79 -9.18 19.83
C MET A 244 -26.88 -9.89 21.18
#